data_AF-C7CKY4-F1
#
_entry.id   AF-C7CKY4-F1
#
_cell.length_a   1.000
_cell.length_b   1.000
_cell.length_c   1.000
_cell.angle_alpha   90.00
_cell.angle_beta   90.00
_cell.angle_gamma   90.00
#
_symmetry.space_group_name_H-M   'P 1'
#
loop_
_entity.id
_entity.type
_entity.pdbx_description
1 polymer ?
#
loop_
_entity_poly.entity_id
_entity_poly.type
_entity_poly.pdbx_seq_one_letter_code
_entity_poly.pdbx_strand_id
1 'polypeptide(L)'
;MIIRLLSAALVAGFLASVVATGLQLTLTSPLILQAETYEGEGAHAALAPSRDETSFAALIIPAHAHAHGEGGHDHGKADAWQPAPGLQRMAFTGLATLVGGVGYALLLAAVMLALRREPTPEGGLVVGIAGFLAVVLAPAIGLPPELPGMGAAPLVLRQSWWLMTVVATGLGLYLIAVRRVPLTILGGLVLIVAPHLAGAPQSIDTVSSQVPPATAAQFAARALAIGFVFWAVIGLAYGWAWGLFGREAGARANA
;
A
#
# COMPACT_ATOMS: atom_id res chain seq x y z
N MET A 1 -6.39 28.03 1.37
CA MET A 1 -6.50 26.74 2.08
C MET A 1 -6.15 25.55 1.20
N ILE A 2 -6.74 25.42 -0.01
CA ILE A 2 -6.52 24.28 -0.92
C ILE A 2 -5.04 24.14 -1.34
N ILE A 3 -4.38 25.24 -1.75
CA ILE A 3 -2.96 25.21 -2.16
C ILE A 3 -2.07 24.68 -1.03
N ARG A 4 -2.28 25.14 0.21
CA ARG A 4 -1.54 24.67 1.39
C ARG A 4 -1.69 23.17 1.62
N LEU A 5 -2.92 22.65 1.45
CA LEU A 5 -3.21 21.22 1.57
C LEU A 5 -2.48 20.41 0.50
N LEU A 6 -2.59 20.83 -0.76
CA LEU A 6 -1.96 20.13 -1.89
C LEU A 6 -0.43 20.17 -1.76
N SER A 7 0.16 21.32 -1.45
CA SER A 7 1.61 21.46 -1.27
C SER A 7 2.12 20.59 -0.11
N ALA A 8 1.40 20.55 1.02
CA ALA A 8 1.78 19.69 2.16
C ALA A 8 1.70 18.20 1.79
N ALA A 9 0.66 17.79 1.07
CA ALA A 9 0.51 16.40 0.62
C ALA A 9 1.59 15.99 -0.39
N LEU A 10 1.93 16.86 -1.35
CA LEU A 10 2.98 16.61 -2.32
C LEU A 10 4.35 16.42 -1.65
N VAL A 11 4.71 17.32 -0.72
CA VAL A 11 5.98 17.21 0.03
C VAL A 11 6.00 15.95 0.88
N ALA A 12 4.92 15.66 1.60
CA ALA A 12 4.83 14.48 2.45
C ALA A 12 4.93 13.17 1.67
N GLY A 13 4.16 13.08 0.57
CA GLY A 13 4.18 11.93 -0.33
C GLY A 13 5.55 11.73 -0.95
N PHE A 14 6.20 12.80 -1.42
CA PHE A 14 7.57 12.72 -1.95
C PHE A 14 8.57 12.21 -0.93
N LEU A 15 8.63 12.81 0.27
CA LEU A 15 9.58 12.42 1.31
C LEU A 15 9.38 10.96 1.75
N ALA A 16 8.12 10.56 1.98
CA ALA A 16 7.80 9.17 2.34
C ALA A 16 8.20 8.19 1.23
N SER A 17 7.98 8.56 -0.04
CA SER A 17 8.29 7.71 -1.19
C SER A 17 9.80 7.56 -1.43
N VAL A 18 10.59 8.62 -1.22
CA VAL A 18 12.06 8.55 -1.31
C VAL A 18 12.59 7.57 -0.26
N VAL A 19 12.14 7.69 0.99
CA VAL A 19 12.53 6.79 2.08
C VAL A 19 12.10 5.35 1.77
N ALA A 20 10.84 5.15 1.39
CA ALA A 20 10.30 3.82 1.08
C ALA A 20 11.01 3.17 -0.11
N THR A 21 11.31 3.92 -1.16
CA THR A 21 12.04 3.41 -2.33
C THR A 21 13.45 2.95 -1.94
N GLY A 22 14.17 3.74 -1.14
CA GLY A 22 15.50 3.34 -0.65
C GLY A 22 15.46 2.05 0.16
N LEU A 23 14.45 1.89 1.02
CA LEU A 23 14.26 0.65 1.79
C LEU A 23 13.84 -0.53 0.91
N GLN A 24 12.99 -0.31 -0.10
CA GLN A 24 12.58 -1.36 -1.03
C GLN A 24 13.77 -1.92 -1.81
N LEU A 25 14.58 -1.02 -2.37
CA LEU A 25 15.75 -1.39 -3.17
C LEU A 25 16.78 -2.20 -2.37
N THR A 26 16.89 -1.93 -1.07
CA THR A 26 17.87 -2.58 -0.19
C THR A 26 17.33 -3.84 0.49
N LEU A 27 16.06 -3.86 0.87
CA LEU A 27 15.49 -4.91 1.73
C LEU A 27 14.61 -5.90 0.97
N THR A 28 13.84 -5.47 -0.03
CA THR A 28 12.87 -6.33 -0.72
C THR A 28 13.30 -6.72 -2.12
N SER A 29 13.97 -5.83 -2.87
CA SER A 29 14.41 -6.13 -4.24
C SER A 29 15.31 -7.36 -4.35
N PRO A 30 16.27 -7.63 -3.44
CA PRO A 30 17.05 -8.87 -3.49
C PRO A 30 16.19 -10.14 -3.33
N LEU A 31 15.14 -10.08 -2.49
CA LEU A 31 14.22 -11.20 -2.28
C LEU A 31 13.32 -11.42 -3.49
N ILE A 32 12.92 -10.35 -4.18
CA ILE A 32 12.18 -10.42 -5.44
C ILE A 32 13.02 -11.10 -6.52
N LEU A 33 14.28 -10.68 -6.70
CA LEU A 33 15.19 -11.30 -7.68
C LEU A 33 15.46 -12.77 -7.34
N GLN A 34 15.57 -13.10 -6.05
CA GLN A 34 15.68 -14.48 -5.60
C GLN A 34 14.40 -15.28 -5.87
N ALA A 35 13.22 -14.67 -5.74
CA ALA A 35 11.95 -15.33 -6.04
C ALA A 35 11.81 -15.66 -7.54
N GLU A 36 12.22 -14.73 -8.41
CA GLU A 36 12.20 -14.89 -9.87
C GLU A 36 13.01 -16.13 -10.35
N THR A 37 14.09 -16.52 -9.65
CA THR A 37 14.87 -17.71 -10.02
C THR A 37 14.08 -19.01 -9.86
N TYR A 38 13.14 -19.05 -8.92
CA TYR A 38 12.29 -20.23 -8.71
C TYR A 38 11.14 -20.34 -9.72
N GLU A 39 10.76 -19.24 -10.39
CA GLU A 39 9.80 -19.27 -11.49
C GLU A 39 10.43 -19.84 -12.78
N GLY A 40 11.69 -19.46 -13.05
CA GLY A 40 12.43 -19.88 -14.25
C GLY A 40 12.69 -21.39 -14.32
N GLU A 41 12.74 -22.08 -13.18
CA GLU A 41 12.91 -23.53 -13.11
C GLU A 41 11.58 -24.30 -13.27
N GLY A 42 10.43 -23.62 -13.15
CA GLY A 42 9.08 -24.22 -13.15
C GLY A 42 8.25 -24.04 -14.44
N ALA A 43 8.73 -23.28 -15.44
CA ALA A 43 7.96 -22.85 -16.61
C ALA A 43 7.57 -23.97 -17.63
N HIS A 44 7.79 -25.25 -17.33
CA HIS A 44 7.42 -26.37 -18.21
C HIS A 44 6.07 -27.03 -17.92
N ALA A 45 5.30 -26.59 -16.93
CA ALA A 45 4.06 -27.29 -16.56
C ALA A 45 2.95 -26.38 -16.03
N ALA A 46 2.22 -25.69 -16.92
CA ALA A 46 0.76 -25.53 -16.85
C ALA A 46 0.27 -24.46 -17.85
N LEU A 47 -0.54 -24.86 -18.82
CA LEU A 47 -1.32 -24.01 -19.71
C LEU A 47 -2.81 -24.25 -19.40
N ALA A 48 -3.57 -23.21 -19.03
CA ALA A 48 -4.97 -23.02 -19.45
C ALA A 48 -5.51 -21.63 -19.02
N PRO A 49 -6.48 -21.06 -19.77
CA PRO A 49 -6.76 -19.62 -19.79
C PRO A 49 -8.05 -19.22 -19.03
N SER A 50 -8.15 -17.97 -18.56
CA SER A 50 -9.45 -17.39 -18.20
C SER A 50 -9.53 -15.87 -18.34
N ARG A 51 -10.66 -15.45 -18.91
CA ARG A 51 -11.16 -14.15 -19.39
C ARG A 51 -11.20 -12.96 -18.42
N ASP A 52 -11.04 -11.77 -19.03
CA ASP A 52 -11.64 -10.44 -18.81
C ASP A 52 -12.27 -10.10 -17.45
N GLU A 53 -11.83 -9.00 -16.83
CA GLU A 53 -12.63 -7.76 -16.61
C GLU A 53 -11.76 -6.64 -15.99
N THR A 54 -12.03 -5.40 -16.45
CA THR A 54 -11.35 -4.12 -16.18
C THR A 54 -11.51 -3.59 -14.74
N SER A 55 -10.44 -3.10 -14.06
CA SER A 55 -10.57 -1.91 -13.17
C SER A 55 -9.25 -1.29 -12.65
N PHE A 56 -9.37 0.00 -12.32
CA PHE A 56 -8.35 1.05 -12.19
C PHE A 56 -7.75 1.22 -10.76
N ALA A 57 -7.45 0.12 -10.05
CA ALA A 57 -7.13 0.15 -8.61
C ALA A 57 -5.67 -0.20 -8.23
N ALA A 58 -4.76 -0.31 -9.20
CA ALA A 58 -3.43 -0.90 -9.02
C ALA A 58 -2.33 0.11 -8.61
N LEU A 59 -2.60 0.96 -7.62
CA LEU A 59 -1.58 1.85 -7.08
C LEU A 59 -1.44 1.63 -5.57
N ILE A 60 -0.19 1.71 -5.12
CA ILE A 60 0.26 2.11 -3.78
C ILE A 60 0.66 1.02 -2.73
N ILE A 61 1.99 0.97 -2.47
CA ILE A 61 2.81 0.23 -1.46
C ILE A 61 3.29 -1.18 -1.93
N PRO A 62 4.61 -1.48 -1.85
CA PRO A 62 5.35 -2.52 -2.61
C PRO A 62 5.13 -3.95 -2.07
N ALA A 63 3.91 -4.24 -1.63
CA ALA A 63 3.46 -5.57 -1.20
C ALA A 63 2.53 -6.23 -2.22
N HIS A 64 2.07 -5.49 -3.22
CA HIS A 64 1.38 -6.03 -4.38
C HIS A 64 2.38 -6.15 -5.52
N ALA A 65 3.24 -7.17 -5.46
CA ALA A 65 3.90 -7.68 -6.65
C ALA A 65 2.81 -8.26 -7.56
N HIS A 66 2.15 -7.41 -8.33
CA HIS A 66 1.48 -7.82 -9.54
C HIS A 66 2.41 -7.50 -10.70
N ALA A 67 3.00 -8.56 -11.23
CA ALA A 67 3.32 -8.64 -12.63
C ALA A 67 2.17 -8.03 -13.43
N HIS A 68 2.49 -7.15 -14.36
CA HIS A 68 1.53 -6.55 -15.27
C HIS A 68 0.86 -7.66 -16.10
N GLY A 69 -0.35 -8.06 -15.68
CA GLY A 69 -1.30 -8.81 -16.48
C GLY A 69 -2.35 -7.87 -17.06
N GLU A 70 -2.03 -7.38 -18.27
CA GLU A 70 -2.86 -6.86 -19.36
C GLU A 70 -4.08 -5.93 -19.14
N GLY A 71 -4.06 -4.83 -19.91
CA GLY A 71 -5.22 -4.28 -20.61
C GLY A 71 -4.84 -4.16 -22.09
N GLY A 72 -5.64 -4.75 -22.97
CA GLY A 72 -5.20 -5.25 -24.28
C GLY A 72 -5.05 -4.23 -25.40
N HIS A 73 -4.12 -4.56 -26.31
CA HIS A 73 -4.29 -4.41 -27.75
C HIS A 73 -3.59 -5.59 -28.44
N ASP A 74 -4.37 -6.31 -29.24
CA ASP A 74 -4.02 -7.46 -30.06
C ASP A 74 -2.75 -7.23 -30.90
N HIS A 75 -1.63 -7.82 -30.50
CA HIS A 75 -0.52 -8.22 -31.37
C HIS A 75 0.18 -9.46 -30.74
N GLY A 76 0.31 -10.54 -31.52
CA GLY A 76 0.62 -11.89 -31.03
C GLY A 76 1.80 -12.02 -30.06
N LYS A 77 1.61 -12.83 -29.01
CA LYS A 77 2.60 -13.34 -28.02
C LYS A 77 3.94 -12.60 -28.03
N ALA A 78 3.90 -11.32 -27.69
CA ALA A 78 5.07 -10.56 -27.30
C ALA A 78 5.04 -10.49 -25.77
N ASP A 79 6.16 -10.83 -25.13
CA ASP A 79 6.33 -10.70 -23.68
C ASP A 79 5.78 -9.35 -23.20
N ALA A 80 4.88 -9.39 -22.21
CA ALA A 80 4.35 -8.18 -21.60
C ALA A 80 5.53 -7.29 -21.15
N TRP A 81 5.54 -6.03 -21.59
CA TRP A 81 6.67 -5.15 -21.35
C TRP A 81 6.94 -5.00 -19.85
N GLN A 82 8.17 -5.30 -19.45
CA GLN A 82 8.65 -5.09 -18.09
C GLN A 82 9.90 -4.20 -18.09
N PRO A 83 10.09 -3.31 -17.10
CA PRO A 83 11.31 -2.53 -16.98
C PRO A 83 12.54 -3.44 -16.96
N ALA A 84 13.55 -3.12 -17.79
CA ALA A 84 14.79 -3.87 -17.82
C ALA A 84 15.48 -3.84 -16.44
N PRO A 85 16.25 -4.89 -16.09
CA PRO A 85 17.03 -4.91 -14.85
C PRO A 85 17.93 -3.68 -14.70
N GLY A 86 18.27 -3.36 -13.45
CA GLY A 86 19.12 -2.22 -13.13
C GLY A 86 18.35 -0.90 -13.05
N LEU A 87 18.91 0.16 -13.64
CA LEU A 87 18.43 1.54 -13.40
C LEU A 87 16.98 1.76 -13.84
N GLN A 88 16.55 1.12 -14.93
CA GLN A 88 15.19 1.27 -15.43
C GLN A 88 14.18 0.73 -14.41
N ARG A 89 14.33 -0.51 -13.94
CA ARG A 89 13.47 -1.08 -12.89
C ARG A 89 13.48 -0.25 -11.61
N MET A 90 14.64 0.27 -11.18
CA MET A 90 14.72 1.13 -10.00
C MET A 90 13.94 2.43 -10.19
N ALA A 91 14.08 3.09 -11.34
CA ALA A 91 13.39 4.35 -11.64
C ALA A 91 11.88 4.18 -11.72
N PHE A 92 11.39 3.14 -12.41
CA PHE A 92 9.96 2.85 -12.49
C PHE A 92 9.37 2.44 -11.14
N THR A 93 10.10 1.67 -10.32
CA THR A 93 9.68 1.33 -8.95
C THR A 93 9.58 2.58 -8.06
N GLY A 94 10.57 3.46 -8.14
CA GLY A 94 10.55 4.74 -7.42
C GLY A 94 9.42 5.65 -7.87
N LEU A 95 9.17 5.74 -9.18
CA LEU A 95 8.07 6.53 -9.74
C LEU A 95 6.71 5.99 -9.32
N ALA A 96 6.48 4.68 -9.41
CA ALA A 96 5.23 4.05 -8.95
C ALA A 96 5.01 4.28 -7.45
N THR A 97 6.07 4.13 -6.65
CA THR A 97 6.04 4.43 -5.21
C THR A 97 5.71 5.90 -4.97
N LEU A 98 6.26 6.82 -5.76
CA LEU A 98 6.01 8.27 -5.64
C LEU A 98 4.57 8.65 -5.94
N VAL A 99 4.03 8.23 -7.10
CA VAL A 99 2.65 8.57 -7.49
C VAL A 99 1.70 8.07 -6.42
N GLY A 100 1.92 6.84 -5.96
CA GLY A 100 1.10 6.30 -4.91
C GLY A 100 1.32 6.99 -3.57
N GLY A 101 2.55 7.32 -3.20
CA GLY A 101 2.82 8.01 -1.95
C GLY A 101 2.14 9.38 -1.87
N VAL A 102 2.08 10.10 -2.98
CA VAL A 102 1.29 11.33 -3.11
C VAL A 102 -0.21 11.04 -2.94
N GLY A 103 -0.73 9.97 -3.56
CA GLY A 103 -2.11 9.52 -3.39
C GLY A 103 -2.48 9.27 -1.92
N TYR A 104 -1.66 8.52 -1.17
CA TYR A 104 -1.91 8.30 0.26
C TYR A 104 -1.76 9.58 1.10
N ALA A 105 -0.86 10.50 0.72
CA ALA A 105 -0.73 11.78 1.41
C ALA A 105 -2.00 12.63 1.27
N LEU A 106 -2.63 12.60 0.09
CA LEU A 106 -3.91 13.27 -0.16
C LEU A 106 -5.05 12.62 0.63
N LEU A 107 -5.09 11.29 0.72
CA LEU A 107 -6.07 10.59 1.57
C LEU A 107 -5.87 10.92 3.05
N LEU A 108 -4.62 10.93 3.54
CA LEU A 108 -4.29 11.36 4.89
C LEU A 108 -4.74 12.80 5.15
N ALA A 109 -4.48 13.71 4.19
CA ALA A 109 -4.94 15.09 4.26
C ALA A 109 -6.47 15.20 4.37
N ALA A 110 -7.21 14.40 3.59
CA ALA A 110 -8.67 14.35 3.64
C ALA A 110 -9.18 13.86 5.01
N VAL A 111 -8.53 12.82 5.58
CA VAL A 111 -8.85 12.33 6.93
C VAL A 111 -8.57 13.40 7.99
N MET A 112 -7.41 14.06 7.94
CA MET A 112 -7.09 15.13 8.89
C MET A 112 -8.08 16.29 8.83
N LEU A 113 -8.53 16.67 7.62
CA LEU A 113 -9.56 17.69 7.44
C LEU A 113 -10.91 17.24 8.03
N ALA A 114 -11.30 15.98 7.79
CA ALA A 114 -12.53 15.41 8.34
C ALA A 114 -12.53 15.35 9.87
N LEU A 115 -11.37 15.16 10.49
CA LEU A 115 -11.20 15.20 11.94
C LEU A 115 -11.31 16.61 12.54
N ARG A 116 -11.31 17.67 11.71
CA ARG A 116 -11.40 19.08 12.12
C ARG A 116 -10.36 19.49 13.18
N ARG A 117 -9.18 18.88 13.13
CA ARG A 117 -8.03 19.23 13.98
C ARG A 117 -6.98 19.89 13.10
N GLU A 118 -6.24 20.84 13.65
CA GLU A 118 -5.10 21.39 12.94
C GLU A 118 -4.04 20.31 12.74
N PRO A 119 -3.52 20.13 11.51
CA PRO A 119 -2.41 19.22 11.28
C PRO A 119 -1.14 19.67 12.02
N THR A 120 -0.69 18.84 12.96
CA THR A 120 0.63 18.91 13.60
C THR A 120 1.41 17.64 13.27
N PRO A 121 2.76 17.61 13.43
CA PRO A 121 3.53 16.39 13.23
C PRO A 121 3.05 15.21 14.09
N GLU A 122 2.70 15.45 15.36
CA GLU A 122 2.22 14.40 16.28
C GLU A 122 0.84 13.89 15.84
N GLY A 123 -0.07 14.81 15.50
CA GLY A 123 -1.39 14.44 14.98
C GLY A 123 -1.29 13.70 13.66
N GLY A 124 -0.39 14.13 12.78
CA GLY A 124 -0.07 13.49 11.51
C GLY A 124 0.49 12.08 11.71
N LEU A 125 1.39 11.88 12.68
CA LEU A 125 1.91 10.56 13.04
C LEU A 125 0.79 9.62 13.52
N VAL A 126 -0.12 10.10 14.37
CA VAL A 126 -1.25 9.29 14.86
C VAL A 126 -2.15 8.85 13.69
N VAL A 127 -2.50 9.77 12.79
CA VAL A 127 -3.31 9.45 11.60
C VAL A 127 -2.53 8.55 10.63
N GLY A 128 -1.23 8.75 10.50
CA GLY A 128 -0.34 7.92 9.71
C GLY A 128 -0.31 6.47 10.21
N ILE A 129 -0.13 6.27 11.52
CA ILE A 129 -0.20 4.95 12.15
C ILE A 129 -1.58 4.32 11.96
N ALA A 130 -2.67 5.08 12.11
CA ALA A 130 -4.01 4.58 11.82
C ALA A 130 -4.17 4.14 10.36
N GLY A 131 -3.59 4.89 9.43
CA GLY A 131 -3.51 4.53 8.01
C GLY A 131 -2.72 3.24 7.77
N PHE A 132 -1.57 3.06 8.42
CA PHE A 132 -0.83 1.79 8.39
C PHE A 132 -1.69 0.62 8.89
N LEU A 133 -2.33 0.78 10.04
CA LEU A 133 -3.16 -0.25 10.64
C LEU A 133 -4.31 -0.65 9.70
N ALA A 134 -4.99 0.32 9.10
CA ALA A 134 -6.14 0.08 8.24
C ALA A 134 -5.79 -0.44 6.85
N VAL A 135 -4.78 0.17 6.20
CA VAL A 135 -4.49 -0.04 4.78
C VAL A 135 -3.46 -1.16 4.55
N VAL A 136 -2.56 -1.38 5.52
CA VAL A 136 -1.44 -2.32 5.38
C VAL A 136 -1.57 -3.49 6.34
N LEU A 137 -1.60 -3.24 7.64
CA LEU A 137 -1.48 -4.30 8.63
C LEU A 137 -2.71 -5.21 8.67
N ALA A 138 -3.92 -4.64 8.79
CA ALA A 138 -5.13 -5.45 8.88
C ALA A 138 -5.31 -6.35 7.65
N PRO A 139 -5.24 -5.85 6.40
CA PRO A 139 -5.28 -6.74 5.23
C PRO A 139 -4.18 -7.80 5.24
N ALA A 140 -2.96 -7.45 5.64
CA ALA A 140 -1.81 -8.36 5.66
C ALA A 140 -1.91 -9.50 6.69
N ILE A 141 -2.78 -9.40 7.71
CA ILE A 141 -3.07 -10.51 8.61
C ILE A 141 -3.73 -11.67 7.84
N GLY A 142 -4.59 -11.35 6.87
CA GLY A 142 -5.28 -12.34 6.05
C GLY A 142 -4.55 -12.68 4.75
N LEU A 143 -3.99 -11.67 4.09
CA LEU A 143 -3.27 -11.77 2.81
C LEU A 143 -1.90 -11.10 2.95
N PRO A 144 -0.88 -11.80 3.50
CA PRO A 144 0.44 -11.22 3.68
C PRO A 144 1.06 -10.84 2.32
N PRO A 145 1.98 -9.85 2.28
CA PRO A 145 2.68 -9.47 1.05
C PRO A 145 3.32 -10.68 0.34
N GLU A 146 3.08 -10.79 -0.96
CA GLU A 146 3.48 -11.95 -1.75
C GLU A 146 4.71 -11.64 -2.63
N LEU A 147 5.65 -12.59 -2.71
CA LEU A 147 6.70 -12.62 -3.72
C LEU A 147 6.14 -13.06 -5.09
N PRO A 148 6.81 -12.69 -6.21
CA PRO A 148 6.56 -13.34 -7.49
C PRO A 148 6.66 -14.86 -7.38
N GLY A 149 5.89 -15.58 -8.19
CA GLY A 149 5.91 -17.05 -8.24
C GLY A 149 5.12 -17.74 -7.14
N MET A 150 4.45 -16.98 -6.26
CA MET A 150 3.54 -17.55 -5.27
C MET A 150 2.14 -17.68 -5.85
N GLY A 151 1.51 -18.83 -5.62
CA GLY A 151 0.13 -19.09 -6.03
C GLY A 151 -0.82 -18.14 -5.31
N ALA A 152 -1.54 -17.31 -6.06
CA ALA A 152 -2.38 -16.26 -5.52
C ALA A 152 -3.85 -16.45 -5.89
N ALA A 153 -4.76 -16.05 -4.99
CA ALA A 153 -6.18 -16.03 -5.29
C ALA A 153 -6.52 -15.05 -6.43
N PRO A 154 -7.68 -15.24 -7.11
CA PRO A 154 -8.12 -14.33 -8.16
C PRO A 154 -8.06 -12.86 -7.73
N LEU A 155 -7.55 -12.01 -8.61
CA LEU A 155 -7.24 -10.61 -8.30
C LEU A 155 -8.45 -9.85 -7.74
N VAL A 156 -9.59 -9.95 -8.41
CA VAL A 156 -10.85 -9.28 -7.99
C VAL A 156 -11.26 -9.68 -6.58
N LEU A 157 -11.07 -10.94 -6.22
CA LEU A 157 -11.44 -11.44 -4.90
C LEU A 157 -10.53 -10.86 -3.81
N ARG A 158 -9.22 -10.77 -4.07
CA ARG A 158 -8.27 -10.11 -3.16
C ARG A 158 -8.52 -8.61 -3.03
N GLN A 159 -8.80 -7.93 -4.15
CA GLN A 159 -9.06 -6.49 -4.15
C GLN A 159 -10.35 -6.15 -3.39
N SER A 160 -11.42 -6.91 -3.61
CA SER A 160 -12.69 -6.72 -2.86
C SER A 160 -12.51 -7.02 -1.37
N TRP A 161 -11.79 -8.09 -1.03
CA TRP A 161 -11.43 -8.41 0.34
C TRP A 161 -10.62 -7.31 1.02
N TRP A 162 -9.58 -6.83 0.33
CA TRP A 162 -8.72 -5.76 0.81
C TRP A 162 -9.56 -4.51 1.07
N LEU A 163 -10.35 -4.06 0.10
CA LEU A 163 -11.14 -2.84 0.24
C LEU A 163 -12.12 -2.93 1.41
N MET A 164 -12.80 -4.07 1.55
CA MET A 164 -13.71 -4.33 2.67
C MET A 164 -12.96 -4.27 4.01
N THR A 165 -11.79 -4.90 4.11
CA THR A 165 -10.95 -4.89 5.32
C THR A 165 -10.48 -3.48 5.66
N VAL A 166 -10.04 -2.70 4.66
CA VAL A 166 -9.58 -1.32 4.83
C VAL A 166 -10.71 -0.43 5.34
N VAL A 167 -11.88 -0.48 4.70
CA VAL A 167 -13.03 0.33 5.08
C VAL A 167 -13.54 -0.03 6.47
N ALA A 168 -13.68 -1.33 6.76
CA ALA A 168 -14.14 -1.81 8.06
C ALA A 168 -13.16 -1.44 9.18
N THR A 169 -11.86 -1.63 8.96
CA THR A 169 -10.82 -1.27 9.95
C THR A 169 -10.74 0.24 10.15
N GLY A 170 -10.76 1.02 9.06
CA GLY A 170 -10.75 2.49 9.13
C GLY A 170 -11.95 3.05 9.90
N LEU A 171 -13.15 2.55 9.62
CA LEU A 171 -14.37 2.93 10.35
C LEU A 171 -14.31 2.47 11.81
N GLY A 172 -13.81 1.27 12.07
CA GLY A 172 -13.63 0.75 13.43
C GLY A 172 -12.69 1.62 14.27
N LEU A 173 -11.52 1.99 13.71
CA LEU A 173 -10.58 2.92 14.34
C LEU A 173 -11.23 4.29 14.60
N TYR A 174 -12.03 4.81 13.66
CA TYR A 174 -12.77 6.06 13.87
C TYR A 174 -13.76 5.96 15.05
N LEU A 175 -14.56 4.89 15.11
CA LEU A 175 -15.54 4.70 16.20
C LEU A 175 -14.86 4.56 17.57
N ILE A 176 -13.71 3.89 17.62
CA ILE A 176 -12.94 3.68 18.86
C ILE A 176 -12.22 4.96 19.28
N ALA A 177 -11.45 5.58 18.39
CA ALA A 177 -10.53 6.66 18.74
C ALA A 177 -11.18 8.05 18.76
N VAL A 178 -12.25 8.25 17.98
CA VAL A 178 -12.92 9.56 17.83
C VAL A 178 -14.24 9.63 18.57
N ARG A 179 -15.15 8.66 18.37
CA ARG A 179 -16.49 8.69 19.01
C ARG A 179 -16.43 8.34 20.50
N ARG A 180 -15.62 7.35 20.89
CA ARG A 180 -15.33 6.98 22.30
C ARG A 180 -16.55 6.67 23.19
N VAL A 181 -17.68 6.29 22.61
CA VAL A 181 -18.85 5.81 23.36
C VAL A 181 -18.74 4.29 23.52
N PRO A 182 -19.07 3.67 24.68
CA PRO A 182 -18.91 2.23 24.88
C PRO A 182 -19.54 1.37 23.77
N LEU A 183 -20.75 1.73 23.31
CA LEU A 183 -21.42 1.06 22.21
C LEU A 183 -20.67 1.21 20.86
N THR A 184 -20.11 2.39 20.57
CA THR A 184 -19.33 2.60 19.34
C THR A 184 -17.96 1.94 19.42
N ILE A 185 -17.36 1.83 20.60
CA ILE A 185 -16.12 1.08 20.80
C ILE A 185 -16.37 -0.41 20.50
N LEU A 186 -17.44 -0.99 21.05
CA LEU A 186 -17.82 -2.36 20.75
C LEU A 186 -18.10 -2.55 19.25
N GLY A 187 -18.89 -1.66 18.64
CA GLY A 187 -19.14 -1.69 17.20
C GLY A 187 -17.86 -1.57 16.36
N GLY A 188 -16.91 -0.74 16.79
CA GLY A 188 -15.62 -0.60 16.11
C GLY A 188 -14.74 -1.84 16.22
N LEU A 189 -14.73 -2.51 17.38
CA LEU A 189 -14.04 -3.80 17.53
C LEU A 189 -14.68 -4.87 16.64
N VAL A 190 -16.01 -4.94 16.59
CA VAL A 190 -16.73 -5.85 15.69
C VAL A 190 -16.36 -5.58 14.23
N LEU A 191 -16.31 -4.32 13.80
CA LEU A 191 -15.91 -3.96 12.44
C LEU A 191 -14.47 -4.35 12.11
N ILE A 192 -13.53 -4.23 13.05
CA ILE A 192 -12.14 -4.65 12.83
C ILE A 192 -12.05 -6.17 12.70
N VAL A 193 -12.81 -6.91 13.50
CA VAL A 193 -12.75 -8.38 13.53
C VAL A 193 -13.55 -9.03 12.40
N ALA A 194 -14.66 -8.44 11.96
CA ALA A 194 -15.59 -9.02 11.01
C ALA A 194 -14.96 -9.47 9.68
N PRO A 195 -14.06 -8.68 9.03
CA PRO A 195 -13.32 -9.15 7.87
C PRO A 195 -12.58 -10.45 8.20
N HIS A 196 -11.80 -10.52 9.27
CA HIS A 196 -11.01 -11.71 9.59
C HIS A 196 -11.85 -12.97 9.83
N LEU A 197 -13.08 -12.83 10.32
CA LEU A 197 -14.01 -13.96 10.49
C LEU A 197 -14.59 -14.46 9.16
N ALA A 198 -14.78 -13.58 8.18
CA ALA A 198 -15.24 -13.99 6.85
C ALA A 198 -14.18 -14.79 6.07
N GLY A 199 -12.90 -14.72 6.48
CA GLY A 199 -11.78 -15.44 5.88
C GLY A 199 -11.22 -14.79 4.60
N ALA A 200 -9.90 -14.62 4.57
CA ALA A 200 -9.20 -14.10 3.40
C ALA A 200 -9.21 -15.10 2.24
N PRO A 201 -9.39 -14.64 0.99
CA PRO A 201 -9.42 -15.51 -0.17
C PRO A 201 -8.04 -16.14 -0.44
N GLN A 202 -7.94 -17.45 -0.28
CA GLN A 202 -6.73 -18.22 -0.54
C GLN A 202 -6.68 -18.73 -1.98
N SER A 203 -5.50 -19.06 -2.48
CA SER A 203 -5.35 -19.75 -3.76
C SER A 203 -5.99 -21.14 -3.69
N ILE A 204 -6.71 -21.51 -4.77
CA ILE A 204 -7.35 -22.82 -4.90
C ILE A 204 -6.30 -23.88 -5.29
N ASP A 205 -5.30 -23.45 -6.06
CA ASP A 205 -4.17 -24.27 -6.47
C ASP A 205 -3.07 -24.21 -5.41
N THR A 206 -3.05 -25.22 -4.53
CA THR A 206 -1.93 -25.47 -3.60
C THR A 206 -0.69 -25.99 -4.33
N VAL A 207 -0.47 -25.59 -5.60
CA VAL A 207 0.79 -25.88 -6.29
C VAL A 207 1.87 -25.22 -5.45
N SER A 208 2.67 -26.07 -4.81
CA SER A 208 3.72 -25.69 -3.89
C SER A 208 4.57 -24.62 -4.56
N SER A 209 4.45 -23.37 -4.09
CA SER A 209 5.37 -22.32 -4.51
C SER A 209 6.78 -22.86 -4.27
N GLN A 210 7.61 -22.80 -5.30
CA GLN A 210 9.00 -23.24 -5.19
C GLN A 210 9.83 -22.27 -4.35
N VAL A 211 9.28 -21.10 -4.02
CA VAL A 211 9.89 -20.12 -3.13
C VAL A 211 9.93 -20.67 -1.70
N PRO A 212 11.11 -20.74 -1.06
CA PRO A 212 11.22 -21.20 0.32
C PRO A 212 10.35 -20.37 1.29
N PRO A 213 9.61 -21.01 2.23
CA PRO A 213 8.73 -20.30 3.16
C PRO A 213 9.45 -19.25 4.03
N ALA A 214 10.72 -19.49 4.36
CA ALA A 214 11.54 -18.52 5.11
C ALA A 214 11.77 -17.22 4.31
N THR A 215 11.98 -17.32 2.99
CA THR A 215 12.15 -16.17 2.09
C THR A 215 10.85 -15.39 1.96
N ALA A 216 9.71 -16.09 1.80
CA ALA A 216 8.39 -15.47 1.77
C ALA A 216 8.06 -14.74 3.08
N ALA A 217 8.29 -15.38 4.24
CA ALA A 217 8.08 -14.76 5.55
C ALA A 217 9.00 -13.55 5.76
N GLN A 218 10.26 -13.63 5.33
CA GLN A 218 11.20 -12.52 5.41
C GLN A 218 10.76 -11.34 4.54
N PHE A 219 10.26 -11.60 3.33
CA PHE A 219 9.70 -10.57 2.45
C PHE A 219 8.48 -9.91 3.10
N ALA A 220 7.51 -10.69 3.59
CA ALA A 220 6.33 -10.18 4.26
C ALA A 220 6.69 -9.28 5.46
N ALA A 221 7.62 -9.73 6.31
CA ALA A 221 8.08 -8.94 7.46
C ALA A 221 8.74 -7.61 7.03
N ARG A 222 9.60 -7.64 6.01
CA ARG A 222 10.27 -6.44 5.49
C ARG A 222 9.29 -5.48 4.82
N ALA A 223 8.34 -5.99 4.04
CA ALA A 223 7.30 -5.20 3.39
C ALA A 223 6.40 -4.50 4.42
N LEU A 224 6.02 -5.19 5.51
CA LEU A 224 5.28 -4.60 6.63
C LEU A 224 6.08 -3.50 7.33
N ALA A 225 7.36 -3.74 7.61
CA ALA A 225 8.24 -2.74 8.23
C ALA A 225 8.39 -1.48 7.36
N ILE A 226 8.59 -1.65 6.05
CA ILE A 226 8.65 -0.55 5.08
C ILE A 226 7.31 0.21 5.06
N GLY A 227 6.18 -0.50 5.05
CA GLY A 227 4.85 0.09 5.13
C GLY A 227 4.68 0.94 6.38
N PHE A 228 5.12 0.44 7.55
CA PHE A 228 5.08 1.20 8.80
C PHE A 228 5.92 2.48 8.72
N VAL A 229 7.17 2.39 8.25
CA VAL A 229 8.05 3.55 8.09
C VAL A 229 7.43 4.56 7.11
N PHE A 230 6.92 4.11 5.96
CA PHE A 230 6.27 4.96 4.98
C PHE A 230 5.11 5.76 5.60
N TRP A 231 4.21 5.08 6.33
CA TRP A 231 3.06 5.71 6.97
C TRP A 231 3.42 6.61 8.17
N ALA A 232 4.50 6.32 8.87
CA ALA A 232 5.03 7.22 9.90
C ALA A 232 5.62 8.49 9.27
N VAL A 233 6.43 8.35 8.22
CA VAL A 233 7.08 9.47 7.52
C VAL A 233 6.04 10.36 6.85
N ILE A 234 5.06 9.80 6.14
CA ILE A 234 4.02 10.59 5.47
C ILE A 234 3.20 11.42 6.48
N GLY A 235 2.89 10.85 7.65
CA GLY A 235 2.17 11.54 8.72
C GLY A 235 2.98 12.69 9.33
N LEU A 236 4.22 12.42 9.73
CA LEU A 236 5.14 13.43 10.28
C LEU A 236 5.41 14.55 9.27
N ALA A 237 5.73 14.17 8.03
CA ALA A 237 6.06 15.10 6.96
C ALA A 237 4.85 15.97 6.58
N TYR A 238 3.64 15.42 6.57
CA TYR A 238 2.44 16.20 6.28
C TYR A 238 2.18 17.26 7.37
N GLY A 239 2.24 16.87 8.64
CA GLY A 239 2.09 17.81 9.75
C GLY A 239 3.17 18.91 9.75
N TRP A 240 4.42 18.54 9.46
CA TRP A 240 5.53 19.49 9.33
C TRP A 240 5.34 20.45 8.14
N ALA A 241 5.04 19.92 6.94
CA ALA A 241 4.86 20.72 5.73
C ALA A 241 3.64 21.64 5.84
N TRP A 242 2.57 21.19 6.51
CA TRP A 242 1.41 22.02 6.80
C TRP A 242 1.79 23.26 7.63
N GLY A 243 2.64 23.11 8.65
CA GLY A 243 3.17 24.21 9.44
C GLY A 243 4.06 25.15 8.60
N LEU A 244 4.95 24.59 7.78
CA LEU A 244 5.83 25.35 6.89
C LEU A 244 5.05 26.30 5.97
N PHE A 245 4.12 25.77 5.18
CA PHE A 245 3.33 26.55 4.23
C PHE A 245 2.31 27.49 4.89
N GLY A 246 1.94 27.23 6.16
CA GLY A 246 1.12 28.15 6.94
C GLY A 246 1.83 29.45 7.30
N ARG A 247 3.11 29.36 7.66
CA ARG A 247 3.94 30.53 8.02
C ARG A 247 4.20 31.44 6.81
N GLU A 248 4.47 30.86 5.65
CA GLU A 248 4.68 31.61 4.41
C GLU A 248 3.45 32.39 3.97
N ALA A 249 2.26 31.80 4.08
CA ALA A 249 1.00 32.49 3.77
C ALA A 249 0.75 33.67 4.71
N GLY A 250 1.06 33.52 6.00
CA GLY A 250 0.96 34.61 6.99
C GLY A 250 1.96 35.74 6.71
N ALA A 251 3.20 35.41 6.33
CA ALA A 251 4.21 36.40 5.98
C ALA A 251 3.83 37.23 4.74
N ARG A 252 3.25 36.61 3.71
CA ARG A 252 2.78 37.30 2.49
C ARG A 252 1.54 38.17 2.71
N ALA A 253 0.71 37.86 3.69
CA ALA A 253 -0.47 38.67 4.00
C ALA A 253 -0.12 39.95 4.80
N ASN A 254 1.06 39.96 5.46
CA ASN A 254 1.53 41.06 6.30
C ASN A 254 2.58 41.96 5.60
N ALA A 255 2.93 41.67 4.34
CA ALA A 255 3.87 42.42 3.51
C ALA A 255 3.11 43.20 2.44
#